data_AF-A0A8B6FA65-F1
#
_entry.id   AF-A0A8B6FA65-F1
#
_cell.length_a   1.000
_cell.length_b   1.000
_cell.length_c   1.000
_cell.angle_alpha   90.00
_cell.angle_beta   90.00
_cell.angle_gamma   90.00
#
_symmetry.space_group_name_H-M   'P 1'
#
loop_
_entity.id
_entity.type
_entity.pdbx_description
1 polymer ?
#
loop_
_entity_poly.entity_id
_entity_poly.type
_entity_poly.pdbx_seq_one_letter_code
_entity_poly.pdbx_strand_id
1 'polypeptide(L)'
;MDFLADFQMCALVNMWSGNYKGLYLAVSLIGQAQAVLGDLSKEKRQIFSDLVYALAEPFAPSCQTELHRVHFKECGQKASETLPGLSQSVRRLSNLAYPTAPLKLRDTLAKEQFIDALVDSEMRLRIKQSRPKVLNDAIRLAVELEVYNTAEIKTLKSMGHLRQTIATSDERTESPIVLLQLYLWDK
;
A
#
# COMPACT_ATOMS: atom_id res chain seq x y z
N MET A 1 -7.11 2.07 19.74
CA MET A 1 -7.59 2.27 21.13
C MET A 1 -8.92 1.56 21.21
N ASP A 2 -9.02 0.59 22.11
CA ASP A 2 -10.22 -0.22 22.29
C ASP A 2 -11.12 0.48 23.31
N PHE A 3 -12.15 1.17 22.82
CA PHE A 3 -13.10 1.92 23.67
C PHE A 3 -13.70 1.05 24.77
N LEU A 4 -13.94 -0.24 24.49
CA LEU A 4 -14.53 -1.15 25.47
C LEU A 4 -13.55 -1.43 26.61
N ALA A 5 -12.26 -1.57 26.30
CA ALA A 5 -11.22 -1.79 27.30
C ALA A 5 -11.08 -0.56 28.22
N ASP A 6 -11.00 0.65 27.65
CA ASP A 6 -10.89 1.89 28.41
C ASP A 6 -12.13 2.12 29.29
N PHE A 7 -13.32 1.86 28.74
CA PHE A 7 -14.60 1.94 29.46
C PHE A 7 -14.64 0.97 30.65
N GLN A 8 -14.21 -0.27 30.46
CA GLN A 8 -14.20 -1.27 31.53
C GLN A 8 -13.27 -0.85 32.67
N MET A 9 -12.10 -0.29 32.35
CA MET A 9 -11.18 0.24 33.36
C MET A 9 -11.80 1.41 34.15
N CYS A 10 -12.44 2.37 33.47
CA CYS A 10 -13.16 3.45 34.13
C CYS A 10 -14.30 2.93 35.02
N ALA A 11 -15.06 1.95 34.55
CA ALA A 11 -16.18 1.40 35.29
C ALA A 11 -15.74 0.61 36.53
N LEU A 12 -14.54 -0.01 36.49
CA LEU A 12 -13.92 -0.67 37.64
C LEU A 12 -13.48 0.35 38.69
N VAL A 13 -12.77 1.41 38.28
CA VAL A 13 -12.30 2.46 39.20
C VAL A 13 -13.46 3.16 39.91
N ASN A 14 -14.57 3.38 39.19
CA ASN A 14 -15.75 4.05 39.74
C ASN A 14 -16.76 3.09 40.39
N MET A 15 -16.44 1.79 40.50
CA MET A 15 -17.32 0.76 41.08
C MET A 15 -18.74 0.76 40.51
N TRP A 16 -18.89 0.92 39.20
CA TRP A 16 -20.21 0.98 38.57
C TRP A 16 -20.94 -0.36 38.68
N SER A 17 -22.22 -0.31 39.07
CA SER A 17 -23.13 -1.45 38.99
C SER A 17 -23.45 -1.78 37.52
N GLY A 18 -23.89 -3.01 37.24
CA GLY A 18 -24.22 -3.45 35.87
C GLY A 18 -25.25 -2.54 35.18
N ASN A 19 -26.26 -2.09 35.93
CA ASN A 19 -27.28 -1.18 35.43
C ASN A 19 -26.70 0.21 35.12
N TYR A 20 -25.82 0.72 35.99
CA TYR A 20 -25.18 2.01 35.76
C TYR A 20 -24.22 1.97 34.57
N LYS A 21 -23.49 0.86 34.39
CA LYS A 21 -22.67 0.60 33.20
C LYS A 21 -23.51 0.65 31.93
N GLY A 22 -24.67 -0.01 31.92
CA GLY A 22 -25.56 -0.03 30.75
C GLY A 22 -26.11 1.35 30.42
N LEU A 23 -26.63 2.07 31.42
CA LEU A 23 -27.16 3.43 31.23
C LEU A 23 -26.08 4.41 30.77
N TYR A 24 -24.90 4.40 31.41
CA TYR A 24 -23.81 5.29 31.04
C TYR A 24 -23.28 4.95 29.65
N LEU A 25 -23.14 3.65 29.32
CA LEU A 25 -22.79 3.22 27.98
C LEU A 25 -23.79 3.78 26.96
N ALA A 26 -25.09 3.59 27.16
CA ALA A 26 -26.13 4.09 26.25
C ALA A 26 -26.07 5.61 26.03
N VAL A 27 -25.81 6.40 27.07
CA VAL A 27 -25.68 7.86 26.96
C VAL A 27 -24.35 8.28 26.29
N SER A 28 -23.30 7.48 26.44
CA SER A 28 -21.99 7.75 25.83
C SER A 28 -21.93 7.43 24.32
N LEU A 29 -22.93 6.73 23.78
CA LEU A 29 -22.97 6.38 22.35
C LEU A 29 -23.30 7.61 21.50
N ILE A 30 -22.52 7.80 20.44
CA ILE A 30 -22.67 8.89 19.47
C ILE A 30 -22.63 8.35 18.05
N GLY A 31 -23.21 9.11 17.11
CA GLY A 31 -23.17 8.80 15.68
C GLY A 31 -23.83 7.46 15.34
N GLN A 32 -23.18 6.64 14.51
CA GLN A 32 -23.72 5.34 14.08
C GLN A 32 -23.98 4.37 15.23
N ALA A 33 -23.22 4.47 16.33
CA ALA A 33 -23.41 3.61 17.49
C ALA A 33 -24.70 3.96 18.26
N GLN A 34 -25.14 5.23 18.22
CA GLN A 34 -26.41 5.65 18.82
C GLN A 34 -27.62 5.08 18.06
N ALA A 35 -27.51 4.86 16.74
CA ALA A 35 -28.58 4.28 15.93
C ALA A 35 -28.95 2.86 16.39
N VAL A 36 -27.98 2.08 16.88
CA VAL A 36 -28.17 0.73 17.43
C VAL A 36 -29.12 0.73 18.64
N LEU A 37 -29.20 1.84 19.38
CA LEU A 37 -30.17 1.97 20.48
C LEU A 37 -31.61 2.01 19.96
N GLY A 38 -31.85 2.48 18.74
CA GLY A 38 -33.18 2.52 18.12
C GLY A 38 -33.78 1.14 17.92
N ASP A 39 -32.94 0.17 17.55
CA ASP A 39 -33.33 -1.20 17.21
C ASP A 39 -33.54 -2.09 18.46
N LEU A 40 -33.06 -1.66 19.62
CA LEU A 40 -33.21 -2.37 20.90
C LEU A 40 -34.49 -1.99 21.63
N SER A 41 -35.08 -2.92 22.39
CA SER A 41 -36.19 -2.60 23.31
C SER A 41 -35.70 -1.78 24.51
N LYS A 42 -36.59 -1.04 25.18
CA LYS A 42 -36.23 -0.16 26.30
C LYS A 42 -35.54 -0.89 27.46
N GLU A 43 -35.91 -2.14 27.66
CA GLU A 43 -35.38 -3.02 28.71
C GLU A 43 -33.93 -3.43 28.38
N LYS A 44 -33.68 -3.79 27.11
CA LYS A 44 -32.34 -4.18 26.63
C LYS A 44 -31.35 -3.02 26.57
N ARG A 45 -31.85 -1.79 26.36
CA ARG A 45 -31.02 -0.56 26.36
C ARG A 45 -30.40 -0.23 27.73
N GLN A 46 -30.82 -0.89 28.80
CA GLN A 46 -30.30 -0.65 30.15
C GLN A 46 -29.33 -1.75 30.61
N ILE A 47 -29.29 -2.85 29.87
CA ILE A 47 -28.48 -4.03 30.22
C ILE A 47 -27.15 -3.93 29.47
N PHE A 48 -26.06 -3.87 30.22
CA PHE A 48 -24.71 -3.71 29.66
C PHE A 48 -24.33 -4.84 28.68
N SER A 49 -24.63 -6.10 29.00
CA SER A 49 -24.30 -7.24 28.13
C SER A 49 -25.02 -7.16 26.78
N ASP A 50 -26.30 -6.78 26.80
CA ASP A 50 -27.14 -6.74 25.60
C ASP A 50 -26.73 -5.57 24.70
N LEU A 51 -26.38 -4.43 25.29
CA LEU A 51 -25.81 -3.29 24.57
C LEU A 51 -24.47 -3.65 23.92
N VAL A 52 -23.55 -4.29 24.66
CA VAL A 52 -22.26 -4.70 24.11
C VAL A 52 -22.45 -5.71 22.98
N TYR A 53 -23.37 -6.66 23.12
CA TYR A 53 -23.67 -7.63 22.06
C TYR A 53 -24.26 -6.96 20.81
N ALA A 54 -25.24 -6.07 20.98
CA ALA A 54 -25.88 -5.35 19.89
C ALA A 54 -24.94 -4.36 19.20
N LEU A 55 -23.98 -3.79 19.93
CA LEU A 55 -22.90 -2.99 19.34
C LEU A 55 -21.85 -3.89 18.67
N ALA A 56 -21.61 -5.08 19.20
CA ALA A 56 -20.61 -5.99 18.63
C ALA A 56 -21.02 -6.56 17.28
N GLU A 57 -22.32 -6.63 16.93
CA GLU A 57 -22.77 -7.22 15.66
C GLU A 57 -22.56 -6.30 14.44
N PRO A 58 -22.99 -5.01 14.43
CA PRO A 58 -22.75 -4.10 13.31
C PRO A 58 -21.30 -3.62 13.26
N PHE A 59 -20.67 -3.46 14.42
CA PHE A 59 -19.25 -3.11 14.54
C PHE A 59 -18.36 -4.34 14.65
N ALA A 60 -18.91 -5.53 14.35
CA ALA A 60 -18.16 -6.77 14.35
C ALA A 60 -16.96 -6.62 13.42
N PRO A 61 -15.78 -7.11 13.83
CA PRO A 61 -14.62 -7.18 12.97
C PRO A 61 -14.95 -7.85 11.63
N SER A 62 -15.92 -8.78 11.56
CA SER A 62 -16.30 -9.52 10.35
C SER A 62 -16.75 -8.62 9.18
N CYS A 63 -17.61 -7.62 9.40
CA CYS A 63 -18.07 -6.73 8.33
C CYS A 63 -16.93 -5.83 7.80
N GLN A 64 -16.10 -5.32 8.71
CA GLN A 64 -14.90 -4.55 8.35
C GLN A 64 -13.83 -5.44 7.69
N THR A 65 -13.73 -6.71 8.10
CA THR A 65 -12.79 -7.69 7.55
C THR A 65 -13.11 -7.99 6.09
N GLU A 66 -14.38 -8.14 5.72
CA GLU A 66 -14.77 -8.36 4.32
C GLU A 66 -14.44 -7.16 3.43
N LEU A 67 -14.71 -5.94 3.90
CA LEU A 67 -14.29 -4.71 3.20
C LEU A 67 -12.76 -4.65 3.04
N HIS A 68 -12.02 -4.98 4.09
CA HIS A 68 -10.56 -5.04 4.03
C HIS A 68 -10.05 -6.14 3.10
N ARG A 69 -10.76 -7.26 2.96
CA ARG A 69 -10.44 -8.32 1.98
C ARG A 69 -10.63 -7.84 0.55
N VAL A 70 -11.69 -7.07 0.27
CA VAL A 70 -11.89 -6.45 -1.04
C VAL A 70 -10.76 -5.47 -1.32
N HIS A 71 -10.50 -4.53 -0.41
CA HIS A 71 -9.40 -3.57 -0.55
C HIS A 71 -8.02 -4.23 -0.67
N PHE A 72 -7.81 -5.36 0.00
CA PHE A 72 -6.57 -6.13 -0.11
C PHE A 72 -6.41 -6.72 -1.52
N LYS A 73 -7.46 -7.30 -2.11
CA LYS A 73 -7.44 -7.85 -3.48
C LYS A 73 -7.28 -6.76 -4.54
N GLU A 74 -7.91 -5.62 -4.33
CA GLU A 74 -7.82 -4.45 -5.21
C GLU A 74 -6.54 -3.64 -4.99
N CYS A 75 -5.71 -4.01 -4.02
CA CYS A 75 -4.46 -3.31 -3.75
C CYS A 75 -3.52 -3.49 -4.94
N GLY A 76 -3.38 -2.43 -5.74
CA GLY A 76 -2.47 -2.31 -6.87
C GLY A 76 -1.54 -1.13 -6.68
N GLN A 77 -0.34 -1.21 -7.26
CA GLN A 77 0.62 -0.11 -7.26
C GLN A 77 0.08 1.07 -8.06
N LYS A 78 -0.03 2.24 -7.42
CA LYS A 78 -0.43 3.47 -8.11
C LYS A 78 0.72 4.00 -8.97
N ALA A 79 0.40 4.77 -10.01
CA ALA A 79 1.39 5.28 -10.98
C ALA A 79 2.57 6.07 -10.38
N SER A 80 2.41 6.65 -9.19
CA SER A 80 3.45 7.39 -8.45
C SER A 80 3.84 6.75 -7.13
N GLU A 81 3.36 5.54 -6.84
CA GLU A 81 3.63 4.85 -5.57
C GLU A 81 4.95 4.10 -5.61
N THR A 82 5.76 4.30 -4.58
CA THR A 82 7.04 3.63 -4.41
C THR A 82 6.84 2.19 -3.93
N LEU A 83 7.78 1.30 -4.28
CA LEU A 83 7.74 -0.10 -3.82
C LEU A 83 7.63 -0.24 -2.29
N PRO A 84 8.35 0.55 -1.46
CA PRO A 84 8.16 0.53 -0.01
C PRO A 84 6.76 0.95 0.42
N GLY A 85 6.19 1.99 -0.20
CA GLY A 85 4.82 2.44 0.08
C GLY A 85 3.78 1.35 -0.19
N LEU A 86 3.89 0.70 -1.35
CA LEU A 86 3.06 -0.44 -1.71
C LEU A 86 3.19 -1.57 -0.68
N SER A 87 4.41 -1.93 -0.30
CA SER A 87 4.66 -3.02 0.64
C SER A 87 4.05 -2.76 2.02
N GLN A 88 4.09 -1.51 2.49
CA GLN A 88 3.49 -1.10 3.75
C GLN A 88 1.96 -1.17 3.68
N SER A 89 1.37 -0.70 2.57
CA SER A 89 -0.06 -0.80 2.29
C SER A 89 -0.55 -2.25 2.29
N VAL A 90 0.15 -3.14 1.56
CA VAL A 90 -0.17 -4.57 1.48
C VAL A 90 -0.06 -5.24 2.86
N ARG A 91 1.00 -4.96 3.62
CA ARG A 91 1.18 -5.53 4.97
C ARG A 91 0.05 -5.08 5.91
N ARG A 92 -0.28 -3.79 5.91
CA ARG A 92 -1.37 -3.23 6.71
C ARG A 92 -2.72 -3.85 6.35
N LEU A 93 -3.04 -3.91 5.05
CA LEU A 93 -4.30 -4.49 4.57
C LEU A 93 -4.40 -5.98 4.87
N SER A 94 -3.29 -6.74 4.76
CA SER A 94 -3.28 -8.18 5.10
C SER A 94 -3.63 -8.44 6.58
N ASN A 95 -3.16 -7.57 7.48
CA ASN A 95 -3.44 -7.69 8.92
C ASN A 95 -4.91 -7.38 9.23
N LEU A 96 -5.49 -6.43 8.51
CA LEU A 96 -6.90 -6.02 8.67
C LEU A 96 -7.88 -6.98 7.99
N ALA A 97 -7.50 -7.55 6.85
CA ALA A 97 -8.32 -8.49 6.08
C ALA A 97 -8.34 -9.91 6.67
N TYR A 98 -7.34 -10.26 7.48
CA TYR A 98 -7.19 -11.59 8.06
C TYR A 98 -6.65 -11.53 9.50
N PRO A 99 -7.37 -10.90 10.44
CA PRO A 99 -6.88 -10.71 11.82
C PRO A 99 -6.69 -12.03 12.58
N THR A 100 -7.51 -13.05 12.28
CA THR A 100 -7.48 -14.37 12.91
C THR A 100 -6.56 -15.37 12.20
N ALA A 101 -6.03 -15.04 11.02
CA ALA A 101 -5.17 -15.95 10.27
C ALA A 101 -3.76 -16.04 10.88
N PRO A 102 -3.12 -17.23 10.83
CA PRO A 102 -1.74 -17.39 11.25
C PRO A 102 -0.79 -16.44 10.51
N LEU A 103 0.24 -15.95 11.20
CA LEU A 103 1.23 -15.02 10.62
C LEU A 103 1.82 -15.53 9.31
N LYS A 104 2.14 -16.83 9.22
CA LYS A 104 2.68 -17.47 8.00
C LYS A 104 1.72 -17.39 6.82
N LEU A 105 0.41 -17.57 7.06
CA LEU A 105 -0.60 -17.48 6.02
C LEU A 105 -0.76 -16.03 5.55
N ARG A 106 -0.82 -15.08 6.49
CA ARG A 106 -0.90 -13.65 6.14
C ARG A 106 0.31 -13.20 5.34
N ASP A 107 1.53 -13.62 5.71
CA ASP A 107 2.74 -13.25 4.98
C ASP A 107 2.78 -13.87 3.58
N THR A 108 2.24 -15.09 3.42
CA THR A 108 2.08 -15.75 2.10
C THR A 108 1.10 -14.97 1.22
N LEU A 109 -0.08 -14.62 1.75
CA LEU A 109 -1.08 -13.83 1.04
C LEU A 109 -0.54 -12.44 0.68
N ALA A 110 0.13 -11.77 1.63
CA ALA A 110 0.71 -10.46 1.42
C ALA A 110 1.82 -10.49 0.36
N LYS A 111 2.66 -11.53 0.35
CA LYS A 111 3.65 -11.76 -0.70
C LYS A 111 3.01 -11.91 -2.08
N GLU A 112 2.00 -12.77 -2.20
CA GLU A 112 1.30 -13.00 -3.47
C GLU A 112 0.65 -11.72 -3.98
N GLN A 113 -0.10 -11.02 -3.12
CA GLN A 113 -0.72 -9.75 -3.47
C GLN A 113 0.31 -8.69 -3.84
N PHE A 114 1.42 -8.56 -3.12
CA PHE A 114 2.48 -7.61 -3.45
C PHE A 114 3.02 -7.85 -4.86
N ILE A 115 3.28 -9.11 -5.23
CA ILE A 115 3.76 -9.45 -6.57
C ILE A 115 2.70 -9.12 -7.61
N ASP A 116 1.44 -9.50 -7.40
CA ASP A 116 0.38 -9.25 -8.39
C ASP A 116 0.08 -7.76 -8.56
N ALA A 117 0.25 -6.97 -7.50
CA ALA A 117 0.03 -5.53 -7.45
C ALA A 117 1.05 -4.69 -8.25
N LEU A 118 2.23 -5.24 -8.60
CA LEU A 118 3.26 -4.50 -9.35
C LEU A 118 2.78 -4.15 -10.76
N VAL A 119 3.06 -2.91 -11.20
CA VAL A 119 2.67 -2.44 -12.55
C VAL A 119 3.48 -3.15 -13.64
N ASP A 120 4.78 -3.33 -13.41
CA ASP A 120 5.70 -3.91 -14.40
C ASP A 120 5.53 -5.43 -14.51
N SER A 121 5.02 -5.88 -15.65
CA SER A 121 4.82 -7.30 -15.95
C SER A 121 6.11 -8.11 -15.98
N GLU A 122 7.23 -7.54 -16.42
CA GLU A 122 8.51 -8.25 -16.49
C GLU A 122 9.08 -8.43 -15.09
N MET A 123 9.01 -7.37 -14.27
CA MET A 123 9.39 -7.44 -12.86
C MET A 123 8.60 -8.52 -12.11
N ARG A 124 7.27 -8.59 -12.32
CA ARG A 124 6.43 -9.66 -11.74
C ARG A 124 6.90 -11.04 -12.16
N LEU A 125 7.16 -11.25 -13.44
CA LEU A 125 7.59 -12.55 -13.95
C LEU A 125 8.92 -12.98 -13.33
N ARG A 126 9.91 -12.08 -13.28
CA ARG A 126 11.23 -12.35 -12.69
C ARG A 126 11.13 -12.69 -11.20
N ILE A 127 10.30 -11.95 -10.44
CA ILE A 127 10.08 -12.24 -9.02
C ILE A 127 9.35 -13.58 -8.83
N LYS A 128 8.37 -13.93 -9.68
CA LYS A 128 7.72 -15.26 -9.60
C LYS A 128 8.70 -16.40 -9.88
N GLN A 129 9.63 -16.20 -10.83
CA GLN A 129 10.66 -17.18 -11.16
C GLN A 129 11.66 -17.42 -10.02
N SER A 130 12.00 -16.39 -9.25
CA SER A 130 12.92 -16.53 -8.10
C SER A 130 12.29 -17.20 -6.87
N ARG A 131 10.97 -17.42 -6.88
CA ARG A 131 10.20 -18.13 -5.83
C ARG A 131 10.47 -17.62 -4.42
N PRO A 132 10.19 -16.32 -4.13
CA PRO A 132 10.35 -15.77 -2.80
C PRO A 132 9.51 -16.53 -1.77
N LYS A 133 10.11 -16.78 -0.61
CA LYS A 133 9.45 -17.54 0.47
C LYS A 133 8.57 -16.62 1.32
N VAL A 134 9.05 -15.43 1.62
CA VAL A 134 8.40 -14.43 2.46
C VAL A 134 8.21 -13.11 1.72
N LEU A 135 7.31 -12.26 2.20
CA LEU A 135 7.06 -10.94 1.60
C LEU A 135 8.34 -10.09 1.51
N ASN A 136 9.18 -10.11 2.55
CA ASN A 136 10.42 -9.32 2.58
C ASN A 136 11.41 -9.71 1.46
N ASP A 137 11.44 -10.98 1.06
CA ASP A 137 12.27 -11.43 -0.06
C ASP A 137 11.77 -10.85 -1.39
N ALA A 138 10.44 -10.86 -1.60
CA ALA A 138 9.83 -10.28 -2.79
C ALA A 138 10.10 -8.76 -2.87
N ILE A 139 10.02 -8.04 -1.74
CA ILE A 139 10.33 -6.61 -1.68
C ILE A 139 11.79 -6.36 -2.05
N ARG A 140 12.73 -7.11 -1.47
CA ARG A 140 14.17 -6.98 -1.76
C ARG A 140 14.44 -7.15 -3.26
N LEU A 141 13.88 -8.20 -3.86
CA LEU A 141 14.02 -8.49 -5.29
C LEU A 141 13.42 -7.38 -6.17
N ALA A 142 12.26 -6.85 -5.79
CA ALA A 142 11.63 -5.76 -6.54
C ALA A 142 12.50 -4.49 -6.53
N VAL A 143 13.03 -4.12 -5.36
CA VAL A 143 13.92 -2.96 -5.21
C VAL A 143 15.21 -3.16 -6.01
N GLU A 144 15.79 -4.36 -5.98
CA GLU A 144 16.99 -4.69 -6.76
C GLU A 144 16.76 -4.56 -8.27
N LEU A 145 15.63 -5.08 -8.76
CA LEU A 145 15.22 -4.95 -10.17
C LEU A 145 14.95 -3.48 -10.56
N GLU A 146 14.35 -2.68 -9.68
CA GLU A 146 14.12 -1.25 -9.92
C GLU A 146 15.44 -0.49 -10.10
N VAL A 147 16.45 -0.81 -9.29
CA VAL A 147 17.80 -0.23 -9.40
C VAL A 147 18.45 -0.61 -10.73
N TYR A 148 18.41 -1.89 -11.11
CA TYR A 148 18.96 -2.36 -12.38
C TYR A 148 18.27 -1.72 -13.59
N ASN A 149 16.93 -1.67 -13.61
CA ASN A 149 16.18 -1.03 -14.69
C ASN A 149 16.52 0.47 -14.80
N THR A 150 16.64 1.16 -13.66
CA THR A 150 17.01 2.58 -13.65
C THR A 150 18.43 2.80 -14.19
N ALA A 151 19.37 1.91 -13.86
CA ALA A 151 20.74 1.96 -14.39
C ALA A 151 20.76 1.72 -15.91
N GLU A 152 20.05 0.70 -16.39
CA GLU A 152 19.95 0.36 -17.81
C GLU A 152 19.37 1.52 -18.63
N ILE A 153 18.29 2.15 -18.15
CA ILE A 153 17.65 3.30 -18.80
C ILE A 153 18.62 4.49 -18.89
N LYS A 154 19.42 4.74 -17.85
CA LYS A 154 20.43 5.81 -17.88
C LYS A 154 21.51 5.53 -18.92
N THR A 155 21.99 4.29 -19.02
CA THR A 155 22.98 3.86 -20.01
C THR A 155 22.43 4.04 -21.44
N LEU A 156 21.19 3.61 -21.70
CA LEU A 156 20.54 3.77 -23.00
C LEU A 156 20.38 5.25 -23.38
N LYS A 157 19.99 6.11 -22.43
CA LYS A 157 19.89 7.56 -22.67
C LYS A 157 21.25 8.19 -22.98
N SER A 158 22.30 7.80 -22.27
CA SER A 158 23.67 8.25 -22.54
C SER A 158 24.15 7.83 -23.92
N MET A 159 23.90 6.58 -24.33
CA MET A 159 24.23 6.08 -25.67
C MET A 159 23.43 6.77 -26.78
N GLY A 160 22.15 7.08 -26.54
CA GLY A 160 21.32 7.87 -27.46
C GLY A 160 21.87 9.29 -27.67
N HIS A 161 22.35 9.92 -26.59
CA HIS A 161 22.97 11.23 -26.65
C HIS A 161 24.29 11.21 -27.44
N LEU A 162 25.11 10.17 -27.26
CA LEU A 162 26.36 9.97 -28.02
C LEU A 162 26.10 9.76 -29.53
N ARG A 163 25.01 9.08 -29.91
CA ARG A 163 24.63 8.94 -31.33
C ARG A 163 24.21 10.27 -31.96
N GLN A 164 23.56 11.15 -31.19
CA GLN A 164 23.16 12.48 -31.66
C GLN A 164 24.36 13.40 -31.87
N THR A 165 25.35 13.36 -30.97
CA THR A 165 26.56 14.19 -31.09
C THR A 165 27.46 13.78 -32.25
N ILE A 166 27.51 12.48 -32.59
CA ILE A 166 28.28 11.99 -33.76
C ILE A 166 27.62 12.40 -35.08
N ALA A 167 26.29 12.46 -35.13
CA ALA A 167 25.56 12.92 -36.32
C ALA A 167 25.69 14.43 -36.56
N THR A 168 25.99 15.22 -35.52
CA THR A 168 26.19 16.68 -35.63
C THR A 168 27.64 17.11 -35.83
N SER A 169 28.61 16.17 -35.82
CA SER A 169 30.03 16.49 -35.98
C SER A 169 30.59 16.25 -37.39
N ASP A 170 29.74 16.10 -38.41
CA ASP A 170 30.17 15.87 -39.81
C ASP A 170 29.91 17.06 -40.75
N GLU A 171 29.68 18.26 -40.22
CA GLU A 171 29.92 19.50 -40.98
C GLU A 171 31.38 19.93 -40.76
N ARG A 172 32.27 19.39 -41.60
CA ARG A 172 33.63 19.88 -41.78
C ARG A 172 33.59 21.38 -42.06
N THR A 173 34.03 22.17 -41.08
CA THR A 173 34.46 23.54 -41.29
C THR A 173 35.72 23.51 -42.16
N GLU A 174 35.56 23.62 -43.48
CA GLU A 174 36.67 23.95 -44.36
C GLU A 174 37.19 25.35 -43.98
N SER A 175 38.43 25.39 -43.50
CA SER A 175 39.11 26.59 -43.06
C SER A 175 39.33 27.54 -44.26
N PRO A 176 39.04 28.85 -44.17
CA PRO A 176 39.11 29.80 -45.30
C PRO A 176 40.50 30.01 -45.93
N ILE A 177 41.56 29.42 -45.37
CA ILE A 177 42.95 29.63 -45.80
C ILE A 177 43.29 28.79 -47.04
N VAL A 178 42.59 27.67 -47.28
CA VAL A 178 42.93 26.76 -48.38
C VAL A 178 42.44 27.26 -49.76
N LEU A 179 41.48 28.20 -49.79
CA LEU A 179 40.87 28.69 -51.03
C LEU A 179 41.71 29.75 -51.77
N LEU A 180 42.76 30.32 -51.16
CA LEU A 180 43.61 31.32 -51.81
C LEU A 180 44.76 30.72 -52.64
N GLN A 181 45.03 29.42 -52.53
CA GLN A 181 46.06 28.75 -53.34
C GLN A 181 45.57 28.27 -54.71
N LEU A 182 44.25 28.17 -54.93
CA LEU A 182 43.71 27.73 -56.23
C LEU A 182 43.47 28.87 -57.24
N TYR A 183 43.49 30.14 -56.84
CA TYR A 183 43.22 31.28 -57.74
C TYR A 183 44.47 31.97 -58.31
N LEU A 184 45.67 31.52 -57.98
CA LEU A 184 46.93 32.14 -58.42
C LEU A 184 47.67 31.39 -59.54
N TRP A 185 47.11 30.27 -60.02
CA TRP A 185 47.72 29.41 -61.05
C TRP A 185 46.74 29.07 -62.20
N ASP A 186 45.90 30.02 -62.60
CA ASP A 186 45.28 29.95 -63.92
C ASP A 186 45.51 31.29 -64.64
N LYS A 187 46.22 31.20 -65.76
CA LYS A 187 46.79 32.30 -66.53
C LYS A 187 46.10 32.35 -67.88
#